data_AF-A0A6L9KCU5-F1
#
_entry.id   AF-A0A6L9KCU5-F1
#
_cell.length_a   1.000
_cell.length_b   1.000
_cell.length_c   1.000
_cell.angle_alpha   90.00
_cell.angle_beta   90.00
_cell.angle_gamma   90.00
#
_symmetry.space_group_name_H-M   'P 1'
#
loop_
_entity.id
_entity.type
_entity.pdbx_description
1 polymer ?
#
loop_
_entity_poly.entity_id
_entity_poly.type
_entity_poly.pdbx_seq_one_letter_code
_entity_poly.pdbx_strand_id
1 'polypeptide(L)'
;MGMGYLILAGAIMLFGWLVSSRLKSKFEHYSKVQLQNGMSGAEIAEKMLADNGIRDVRVISVAGQLTDHYNPVNKTVNLSEAVYNQRNAAAAAVAAHECGHAVQHAVGYQWLTMRSK
;
A
#
# COMPACT_ATOMS: atom_id res chain seq x y z
N MET A 1 18.09 29.84 21.74
CA MET A 1 18.34 28.97 20.57
C MET A 1 19.19 29.74 19.58
N GLY A 2 20.33 29.18 19.13
CA GLY A 2 21.26 29.88 18.24
C GLY A 2 20.85 29.82 16.76
N MET A 3 21.32 30.78 15.96
CA MET A 3 21.03 30.89 14.52
C MET A 3 21.32 29.59 13.74
N GLY A 4 22.39 28.86 14.09
CA GLY A 4 22.74 27.58 13.46
C GLY A 4 21.68 26.48 13.65
N TYR A 5 20.98 26.48 14.79
CA TYR A 5 19.88 25.54 15.04
C TYR A 5 18.67 25.82 14.14
N LEU A 6 18.34 27.09 13.92
CA LEU A 6 17.24 27.48 13.03
C LEU A 6 17.52 27.15 11.56
N ILE A 7 18.76 27.33 11.10
CA ILE A 7 19.17 26.97 9.74
C ILE A 7 19.09 25.45 9.53
N LEU A 8 19.60 24.66 10.47
CA LEU A 8 19.54 23.20 10.40
C LEU A 8 18.08 22.69 10.42
N ALA A 9 17.26 23.23 11.33
CA ALA A 9 15.84 22.90 11.39
C ALA A 9 15.12 23.26 10.09
N GLY A 10 15.39 24.45 9.54
CA GLY A 10 14.86 24.89 8.25
C GLY A 10 15.25 23.96 7.10
N ALA A 11 16.52 23.54 7.03
CA ALA A 11 17.00 22.63 5.99
C ALA A 11 16.32 21.25 6.06
N ILE A 12 16.17 20.69 7.26
CA ILE A 12 15.49 19.40 7.46
C ILE A 12 14.02 19.49 7.07
N MET A 13 13.32 20.56 7.48
CA MET A 13 11.92 20.77 7.11
C MET A 13 11.76 20.91 5.59
N LEU A 14 12.64 21.68 4.94
CA LEU A 14 12.59 21.89 3.49
C LEU A 14 12.83 20.57 2.72
N PHE A 15 13.77 19.75 3.20
CA PHE A 15 14.04 18.44 2.62
C PHE A 15 12.87 17.48 2.79
N GLY A 16 12.29 17.40 4.00
CA GLY A 16 11.10 16.57 4.27
C GLY A 16 9.90 16.99 3.41
N TRP A 17 9.70 18.31 3.24
CA TRP A 17 8.68 18.85 2.34
C TRP A 17 8.94 18.46 0.87
N LEU A 18 10.18 18.56 0.39
CA LEU A 18 10.55 18.20 -0.97
C LEU A 18 10.25 16.71 -1.27
N VAL A 19 10.63 15.81 -0.37
CA VAL A 19 10.38 14.37 -0.51
C VAL A 19 8.87 14.09 -0.53
N SER A 20 8.13 14.68 0.41
CA SER A 20 6.67 14.50 0.50
C SER A 20 5.96 15.02 -0.75
N SER A 21 6.37 16.18 -1.24
CA SER A 21 5.85 16.77 -2.48
C SER A 21 6.14 15.88 -3.70
N ARG A 22 7.34 15.30 -3.77
CA ARG A 22 7.71 14.38 -4.85
C ARG A 22 6.88 13.11 -4.88
N LEU A 23 6.66 12.50 -3.71
CA LEU A 23 5.82 11.30 -3.56
C LEU A 23 4.38 11.59 -4.00
N LYS A 24 3.80 12.69 -3.51
CA LYS A 24 2.45 13.11 -3.88
C LYS A 24 2.33 13.35 -5.40
N SER A 25 3.30 14.05 -5.99
CA SER A 25 3.33 14.30 -7.45
C SER A 25 3.37 13.00 -8.27
N LYS A 26 4.16 12.00 -7.83
CA LYS A 26 4.21 10.70 -8.52
C LYS A 26 2.90 9.94 -8.38
N PHE A 27 2.31 9.93 -7.19
CA PHE A 27 1.01 9.30 -6.96
C PHE A 27 -0.08 9.93 -7.85
N GLU A 28 -0.13 11.26 -7.94
CA GLU A 28 -1.07 11.96 -8.81
C GLU A 28 -0.86 11.65 -10.30
N HIS A 29 0.39 11.55 -10.74
CA HIS A 29 0.69 11.21 -12.13
C HIS A 29 0.21 9.80 -12.48
N TYR A 30 0.55 8.80 -11.67
CA TYR A 30 0.16 7.40 -11.92
C TYR A 30 -1.32 7.13 -11.65
N SER A 31 -1.98 7.95 -10.82
CA SER A 31 -3.43 7.91 -10.64
C SER A 31 -4.21 8.27 -11.91
N LYS A 32 -3.59 8.98 -12.86
CA LYS A 32 -4.21 9.32 -14.15
C LYS A 32 -4.01 8.25 -15.22
N VAL A 33 -3.08 7.32 -15.01
CA VAL A 33 -2.80 6.23 -15.97
C VAL A 33 -3.80 5.11 -15.73
N GLN A 34 -4.80 5.01 -16.60
CA GLN A 34 -5.85 3.98 -16.50
C GLN A 34 -5.32 2.61 -16.93
N LEU A 35 -5.87 1.55 -16.34
CA LEU A 35 -5.52 0.18 -16.70
C LEU A 35 -6.28 -0.28 -17.94
N GLN A 36 -5.61 -1.03 -18.82
CA GLN A 36 -6.24 -1.58 -20.02
C GLN A 36 -7.29 -2.65 -19.73
N ASN A 37 -7.09 -3.44 -18.66
CA ASN A 37 -8.08 -4.43 -18.21
C ASN A 37 -9.25 -3.80 -17.44
N GLY A 38 -9.17 -2.49 -17.17
CA GLY A 38 -10.18 -1.73 -16.45
C GLY A 38 -10.37 -2.14 -15.00
N MET A 39 -9.58 -3.04 -14.41
CA MET A 39 -9.86 -3.54 -13.06
C MET A 39 -9.65 -2.49 -11.97
N SER A 40 -10.46 -2.51 -10.91
CA SER A 40 -10.25 -1.69 -9.72
C SER A 40 -9.16 -2.27 -8.81
N GLY A 41 -8.63 -1.47 -7.88
CA GLY A 41 -7.70 -1.97 -6.87
C GLY A 41 -8.28 -3.14 -6.07
N ALA A 42 -9.57 -3.11 -5.73
CA ALA A 42 -10.24 -4.23 -5.06
C ALA A 42 -10.29 -5.49 -5.94
N GLU A 43 -10.71 -5.36 -7.20
CA GLU A 43 -10.78 -6.48 -8.15
C GLU A 43 -9.39 -7.10 -8.39
N ILE A 44 -8.35 -6.27 -8.44
CA ILE A 44 -6.95 -6.72 -8.58
C ILE A 44 -6.50 -7.48 -7.34
N ALA A 45 -6.80 -6.96 -6.15
CA ALA A 45 -6.46 -7.61 -4.89
C ALA A 45 -7.14 -8.98 -4.77
N GLU A 46 -8.44 -9.05 -5.02
CA GLU A 46 -9.21 -10.29 -5.00
C GLU A 46 -8.68 -11.30 -6.01
N LYS A 47 -8.40 -10.85 -7.24
CA LYS A 47 -7.81 -11.71 -8.27
C LYS A 47 -6.43 -12.24 -7.85
N MET A 48 -5.56 -11.39 -7.34
CA MET A 48 -4.21 -11.79 -6.93
C MET A 48 -4.25 -12.80 -5.77
N LEU A 49 -5.14 -12.61 -4.79
CA LEU A 49 -5.35 -13.57 -3.70
C LEU A 49 -5.87 -14.90 -4.24
N ALA A 50 -6.87 -14.87 -5.13
CA ALA A 50 -7.43 -16.07 -5.76
C ALA A 50 -6.39 -16.82 -6.61
N ASP A 51 -5.57 -16.11 -7.39
CA ASP A 51 -4.48 -16.67 -8.20
C ASP A 51 -3.42 -17.37 -7.32
N ASN A 52 -3.25 -16.93 -6.07
CA ASN A 52 -2.36 -17.55 -5.08
C ASN A 52 -3.07 -18.57 -4.16
N GLY A 53 -4.33 -18.92 -4.44
CA GLY A 53 -5.11 -19.89 -3.67
C GLY A 53 -5.55 -19.42 -2.28
N ILE A 54 -5.46 -18.11 -2.00
CA ILE A 54 -5.81 -17.53 -0.71
C ILE A 54 -7.28 -17.16 -0.70
N ARG A 55 -8.05 -17.79 0.18
CA ARG A 55 -9.52 -17.62 0.29
C ARG A 55 -10.01 -17.11 1.65
N ASP A 56 -9.11 -17.08 2.62
CA ASP A 56 -9.37 -16.68 4.00
C ASP A 56 -8.98 -15.23 4.30
N VAL A 57 -8.49 -14.50 3.27
CA VAL A 57 -8.19 -13.07 3.34
C VAL A 57 -9.28 -12.27 2.63
N ARG A 58 -9.87 -11.30 3.33
CA ARG A 58 -10.89 -10.40 2.75
C ARG A 58 -10.27 -9.09 2.27
N VAL A 59 -10.76 -8.54 1.17
CA VAL A 59 -10.41 -7.19 0.71
C VAL A 59 -11.49 -6.22 1.19
N ILE A 60 -11.11 -5.15 1.90
CA ILE A 60 -12.06 -4.16 2.43
C ILE A 60 -11.58 -2.73 2.16
N SER A 61 -12.53 -1.80 2.08
CA SER A 61 -12.24 -0.37 1.97
C SER A 61 -12.10 0.26 3.35
N VAL A 62 -11.07 1.10 3.52
CA VAL A 62 -10.87 1.94 4.70
C VAL A 62 -10.85 3.41 4.31
N ALA A 63 -11.37 4.26 5.21
CA ALA A 63 -11.39 5.69 4.98
C ALA A 63 -9.97 6.29 4.94
N GLY A 64 -9.81 7.37 4.18
CA GLY A 64 -8.55 8.11 4.06
C GLY A 64 -7.83 7.92 2.74
N GLN A 65 -6.59 8.39 2.69
CA GLN A 65 -5.66 8.23 1.55
C GLN A 65 -4.35 7.69 2.08
N LEU A 66 -3.71 6.77 1.34
CA LEU A 66 -2.44 6.15 1.74
C LEU A 66 -2.50 5.46 3.11
N THR A 67 -3.68 4.95 3.45
CA THR A 67 -3.96 4.17 4.67
C THR A 67 -3.98 2.67 4.39
N ASP A 68 -3.56 2.28 3.19
CA ASP A 68 -3.53 0.91 2.68
C ASP A 68 -2.57 0.05 3.51
N HIS A 69 -3.05 -1.12 3.97
CA HIS A 69 -2.24 -2.07 4.72
C HIS A 69 -2.88 -3.47 4.76
N TYR A 70 -2.05 -4.51 4.81
CA TYR A 70 -2.48 -5.85 5.20
C TYR A 70 -2.50 -6.05 6.74
N ASN A 71 -3.57 -6.64 7.26
CA ASN A 71 -3.70 -7.05 8.65
C ASN A 71 -3.66 -8.60 8.77
N PRO A 72 -2.57 -9.19 9.30
CA PRO A 72 -2.42 -10.63 9.43
C PRO A 72 -3.30 -11.26 10.51
N VAL A 73 -3.69 -10.49 11.54
CA VAL A 73 -4.52 -10.97 12.66
C VAL A 73 -5.96 -11.19 12.18
N ASN A 74 -6.51 -10.19 11.50
CA ASN A 74 -7.87 -10.22 10.99
C ASN A 74 -7.99 -10.85 9.60
N LYS A 75 -6.84 -11.13 8.95
CA LYS A 75 -6.72 -11.57 7.57
C LYS A 75 -7.50 -10.66 6.62
N THR A 76 -7.15 -9.38 6.62
CA THR A 76 -7.77 -8.40 5.73
C THR A 76 -6.73 -7.60 4.97
N VAL A 77 -6.96 -7.40 3.67
CA VAL A 77 -6.27 -6.38 2.86
C VAL A 77 -7.14 -5.14 2.92
N ASN A 78 -6.66 -4.11 3.62
CA ASN A 78 -7.36 -2.87 3.82
C ASN A 78 -6.86 -1.86 2.79
N LEU A 79 -7.71 -1.45 1.85
CA LEU A 79 -7.35 -0.48 0.82
C LEU A 79 -8.06 0.84 1.08
N SER A 80 -7.36 1.96 0.91
CA SER A 80 -7.95 3.29 0.98
C SER A 80 -9.00 3.46 -0.12
N GLU A 81 -10.00 4.31 0.08
CA GLU A 81 -11.06 4.54 -0.93
C GLU A 81 -10.49 4.94 -2.30
N ALA A 82 -9.37 5.67 -2.30
CA ALA A 82 -8.64 6.11 -3.47
C ALA A 82 -7.91 4.98 -4.22
N VAL A 83 -7.74 3.81 -3.60
CA VAL A 83 -7.16 2.61 -4.22
C VAL A 83 -8.26 1.59 -4.49
N TYR A 84 -9.13 1.33 -3.52
CA TYR A 84 -10.20 0.33 -3.59
C TYR A 84 -11.08 0.51 -4.84
N ASN A 85 -11.52 1.74 -5.12
CA ASN A 85 -12.48 2.04 -6.19
C ASN A 85 -11.83 2.45 -7.52
N GLN A 86 -10.54 2.82 -7.52
CA GLN A 86 -9.90 3.41 -8.69
C GLN A 86 -9.34 2.34 -9.63
N ARG A 87 -9.40 2.64 -10.94
CA ARG A 87 -9.04 1.74 -12.05
C ARG A 87 -7.74 2.17 -12.74
N ASN A 88 -6.74 2.58 -11.95
CA ASN A 88 -5.50 3.16 -12.43
C ASN A 88 -4.25 2.40 -11.97
N ALA A 89 -3.10 2.74 -12.54
CA ALA A 89 -1.82 2.08 -12.28
C ALA A 89 -1.38 2.21 -10.81
N ALA A 90 -1.67 3.35 -10.16
CA ALA A 90 -1.36 3.53 -8.74
C ALA A 90 -2.19 2.58 -7.86
N ALA A 91 -3.49 2.46 -8.12
CA ALA A 91 -4.38 1.55 -7.41
C ALA A 91 -3.96 0.09 -7.60
N ALA A 92 -3.61 -0.31 -8.83
CA ALA A 92 -3.07 -1.64 -9.11
C ALA A 92 -1.80 -1.94 -8.31
N ALA A 93 -0.86 -0.99 -8.31
CA ALA A 93 0.43 -1.16 -7.64
C ALA A 93 0.27 -1.29 -6.12
N VAL A 94 -0.55 -0.43 -5.50
CA VAL A 94 -0.78 -0.48 -4.04
C VAL A 94 -1.55 -1.74 -3.65
N ALA A 95 -2.63 -2.08 -4.37
CA ALA A 95 -3.39 -3.31 -4.12
C ALA A 95 -2.50 -4.56 -4.22
N ALA A 96 -1.66 -4.64 -5.26
CA ALA A 96 -0.72 -5.74 -5.43
C ALA A 96 0.36 -5.78 -4.33
N HIS A 97 0.84 -4.62 -3.86
CA HIS A 97 1.79 -4.54 -2.75
C HIS A 97 1.20 -5.14 -1.47
N GLU A 98 -0.02 -4.73 -1.10
CA GLU A 98 -0.68 -5.22 0.12
C GLU A 98 -1.06 -6.70 0.04
N CYS A 99 -1.53 -7.15 -1.12
CA CYS A 99 -1.73 -8.58 -1.38
C CYS A 99 -0.42 -9.37 -1.31
N GLY A 100 0.72 -8.76 -1.66
CA GLY A 100 2.04 -9.35 -1.48
C GLY A 100 2.32 -9.75 -0.03
N HIS A 101 1.94 -8.90 0.94
CA HIS A 101 2.05 -9.23 2.37
C HIS A 101 1.15 -10.40 2.76
N ALA A 102 -0.07 -10.47 2.23
CA ALA A 102 -0.98 -11.59 2.45
C ALA A 102 -0.43 -12.90 1.88
N VAL A 103 0.15 -12.87 0.68
CA VAL A 103 0.80 -14.03 0.05
C VAL A 103 2.01 -14.48 0.85
N GLN A 104 2.86 -13.55 1.28
CA GLN A 104 4.01 -13.86 2.15
C GLN A 104 3.57 -14.50 3.47
N HIS A 105 2.48 -13.99 4.07
CA HIS A 105 1.92 -14.56 5.28
C HIS A 105 1.42 -16.00 5.05
N ALA A 106 0.73 -16.26 3.94
CA ALA A 106 0.24 -17.59 3.58
C ALA A 106 1.38 -18.59 3.27
N VAL A 107 2.44 -18.16 2.60
CA VAL A 107 3.55 -19.03 2.16
C VAL A 107 4.62 -19.23 3.26
N GLY A 108 4.94 -18.19 4.04
CA GLY A 108 6.19 -18.14 4.81
C GLY A 108 6.07 -18.24 6.34
N TYR A 109 4.91 -18.00 6.95
CA TYR A 109 4.83 -17.94 8.42
C TYR A 109 4.77 -19.31 9.12
N GLN A 110 4.43 -20.38 8.41
CA GLN A 110 4.50 -21.74 8.97
C GLN A 110 5.94 -22.18 9.26
N TRP A 111 6.92 -21.73 8.46
CA TRP A 111 8.32 -22.12 8.62
C TRP A 111 9.06 -21.25 9.66
N LEU A 112 8.68 -19.98 9.83
CA LEU A 112 9.29 -19.10 10.82
C LEU A 112 8.87 -19.44 12.27
N THR A 113 7.65 -19.95 12.47
CA THR A 113 7.18 -20.41 13.80
C THR A 113 7.79 -21.75 14.20
N MET A 114 8.21 -22.59 13.24
CA MET A 114 8.91 -23.85 13.52
C MET A 114 10.37 -23.66 13.98
N ARG A 115 11.01 -22.50 13.76
CA ARG A 115 12.39 -22.25 14.18
C ARG A 115 12.53 -21.70 15.62
N SER A 116 11.42 -21.54 16.33
CA SER A 116 11.39 -20.92 17.67
C SER A 116 10.81 -21.84 18.75
N LYS A 117 10.85 -23.17 18.53
CA LYS A 117 10.66 -24.18 19.58
C LYS A 117 11.89 -25.06 19.69
#